data_AF-A0A2W0A8S5-F1
#
_entry.id   AF-A0A2W0A8S5-F1
#
_cell.length_a   1.000
_cell.length_b   1.000
_cell.length_c   1.000
_cell.angle_alpha   90.00
_cell.angle_beta   90.00
_cell.angle_gamma   90.00
#
_symmetry.space_group_name_H-M   'P 1'
#
loop_
_entity.id
_entity.type
_entity.pdbx_description
1 polymer ?
#
loop_
_entity_poly.entity_id
_entity_poly.type
_entity_poly.pdbx_seq_one_letter_code
_entity_poly.pdbx_strand_id
1 'polypeptide(L)'
;MLAHADLSRYAGQFVWLELNFDKPENQDFFSHFEASATPTFYVINADGKVLSDQPGAMSETELRAFLDRGVSLARNPQSSADAALQRADELLSTKSPEAVAAYQEALRLAPPDWPPRPVAQYSLVTALQLHEQHQQCAETAAREASLMTHDNTFASIVAAGMWCLVQGDTAAAWRSAASDRLVPLAKQALSSPETVRDERNELYRTLMYFAISRNEEPLAASLEDKWLAELDAIKPVDDEERSAVDIARVEAIQINGDPERVLPSLRTSELAMPHNYNASLRVAQMEKAAKHYDAAIVACDRGLSRNPGALGRSWLLQTKADALKRKGQSAEAHRALEQALDVAQQIPSQSQRENNVKRIKLALAAP
;
A
#
# COMPACT_ATOMS: atom_id res chain seq x y z
N MET A 1 5.20 -12.84 -14.19
CA MET A 1 3.72 -12.80 -14.37
C MET A 1 3.21 -13.73 -15.49
N LEU A 2 3.77 -13.74 -16.71
CA LEU A 2 3.21 -14.48 -17.87
C LEU A 2 3.38 -16.01 -17.90
N ALA A 3 4.08 -16.62 -16.94
CA ALA A 3 4.34 -18.08 -16.95
C ALA A 3 3.26 -18.91 -16.22
N HIS A 4 2.25 -18.27 -15.62
CA HIS A 4 1.17 -18.99 -14.95
C HIS A 4 0.20 -19.57 -15.98
N ALA A 5 -0.05 -20.88 -15.93
CA ALA A 5 -0.88 -21.59 -16.92
C ALA A 5 -2.29 -20.98 -17.05
N ASP A 6 -2.84 -20.47 -15.95
CA ASP A 6 -4.18 -19.89 -15.87
C ASP A 6 -4.33 -18.52 -16.54
N LEU A 7 -3.22 -17.87 -16.93
CA LEU A 7 -3.24 -16.60 -17.66
C LEU A 7 -3.07 -16.79 -19.18
N SER A 8 -2.86 -18.03 -19.65
CA SER A 8 -2.64 -18.34 -21.07
C SER A 8 -3.74 -17.85 -22.00
N ARG A 9 -5.00 -17.82 -21.54
CA ARG A 9 -6.14 -17.29 -22.32
C ARG A 9 -6.00 -15.82 -22.70
N TYR A 10 -5.18 -15.05 -21.97
CA TYR A 10 -4.93 -13.63 -22.24
C TYR A 10 -3.72 -13.39 -23.15
N ALA A 11 -3.03 -14.44 -23.59
CA ALA A 11 -1.91 -14.32 -24.50
C ALA A 11 -2.32 -13.56 -25.77
N GLY A 12 -1.54 -12.54 -26.12
CA GLY A 12 -1.80 -11.67 -27.27
C GLY A 12 -2.95 -10.67 -27.10
N GLN A 13 -3.64 -10.64 -25.96
CA GLN A 13 -4.70 -9.66 -25.67
C GLN A 13 -4.17 -8.41 -24.95
N PHE A 14 -3.05 -8.53 -24.24
CA PHE A 14 -2.43 -7.45 -23.47
C PHE A 14 -0.94 -7.32 -23.77
N VAL A 15 -0.46 -6.09 -23.73
CA VAL A 15 0.96 -5.77 -23.54
C VAL A 15 1.16 -5.52 -22.06
N TRP A 16 2.06 -6.27 -21.43
CA TRP A 16 2.31 -6.19 -20.00
C TRP A 16 3.46 -5.23 -19.73
N LEU A 17 3.24 -4.29 -18.80
CA LEU A 17 4.24 -3.33 -18.38
C LEU A 17 4.28 -3.28 -16.86
N GLU A 18 5.49 -3.34 -16.30
CA GLU A 18 5.74 -3.08 -14.89
C GLU A 18 6.36 -1.68 -14.76
N LEU A 19 5.78 -0.87 -13.89
CA LEU A 19 6.21 0.49 -13.64
C LEU A 19 6.72 0.61 -12.21
N ASN A 20 7.87 1.27 -12.09
CA ASN A 20 8.56 1.45 -10.84
C ASN A 20 8.81 2.96 -10.62
N PHE A 21 8.41 3.48 -9.46
CA PHE A 21 8.60 4.88 -9.08
C PHE A 21 10.07 5.33 -9.04
N ASP A 22 11.01 4.40 -8.94
CA ASP A 22 12.44 4.68 -8.86
C ASP A 22 13.13 4.81 -10.23
N LYS A 23 12.48 4.37 -11.30
CA LYS A 23 13.06 4.30 -12.65
C LYS A 23 12.76 5.59 -13.43
N PRO A 24 13.77 6.42 -13.77
CA PRO A 24 13.57 7.68 -14.47
C PRO A 24 12.82 7.54 -15.80
N GLU A 25 13.00 6.42 -16.49
CA GLU A 25 12.31 6.11 -17.75
C GLU A 25 10.77 6.03 -17.61
N ASN A 26 10.24 5.89 -16.39
CA ASN A 26 8.81 5.85 -16.13
C ASN A 26 8.19 7.24 -15.85
N GLN A 27 8.98 8.32 -15.92
CA GLN A 27 8.51 9.67 -15.58
C GLN A 27 7.32 10.13 -16.42
N ASP A 28 7.34 9.91 -17.73
CA ASP A 28 6.25 10.32 -18.61
C ASP A 28 4.95 9.58 -18.30
N PHE A 29 5.01 8.33 -17.81
CA PHE A 29 3.81 7.64 -17.36
C PHE A 29 3.23 8.31 -16.11
N PHE A 30 4.06 8.55 -15.10
CA PHE A 30 3.62 9.12 -13.82
C PHE A 30 3.22 10.59 -13.90
N SER A 31 3.49 11.30 -15.01
CA SER A 31 2.93 12.63 -15.25
C SER A 31 1.49 12.62 -15.76
N HIS A 32 0.99 11.46 -16.20
CA HIS A 32 -0.38 11.30 -16.72
C HIS A 32 -1.25 10.45 -15.80
N PHE A 33 -0.65 9.48 -15.10
CA PHE A 33 -1.36 8.57 -14.20
C PHE A 33 -0.76 8.65 -12.80
N GLU A 34 -1.60 8.97 -11.82
CA GLU A 34 -1.21 9.01 -10.42
C GLU A 34 -1.73 7.77 -9.70
N ALA A 35 -0.83 6.82 -9.44
CA ALA A 35 -1.13 5.68 -8.58
C ALA A 35 -1.71 6.15 -7.24
N SER A 36 -2.93 5.70 -6.94
CA SER A 36 -3.66 5.99 -5.70
C SER A 36 -3.13 5.13 -4.55
N ALA A 37 -2.59 3.94 -4.86
CA ALA A 37 -1.91 3.04 -3.94
C ALA A 37 -0.72 2.32 -4.60
N THR A 38 0.03 1.53 -3.84
CA THR A 38 1.08 0.66 -4.37
C THR A 38 0.89 -0.76 -3.83
N PRO A 39 0.64 -1.76 -4.68
CA PRO A 39 0.49 -1.68 -6.14
C PRO A 39 -0.80 -0.97 -6.59
N THR A 40 -0.84 -0.51 -7.85
CA THR A 40 -2.05 -0.14 -8.59
C THR A 40 -1.96 -0.77 -9.98
N PHE A 41 -3.06 -1.34 -10.46
CA PHE A 41 -3.16 -1.96 -11.77
C PHE A 41 -4.04 -1.14 -12.70
N TYR A 42 -3.58 -0.95 -13.93
CA TYR A 42 -4.32 -0.24 -14.97
C TYR A 42 -4.53 -1.14 -16.18
N VAL A 43 -5.72 -1.07 -16.79
CA VAL A 43 -5.92 -1.42 -18.20
C VAL A 43 -6.07 -0.13 -18.98
N ILE A 44 -5.15 0.12 -19.91
CA ILE A 44 -5.13 1.32 -20.74
C ILE A 44 -5.26 0.90 -22.20
N ASN A 45 -6.14 1.56 -22.96
CA ASN A 45 -6.32 1.28 -24.38
C ASN A 45 -5.22 1.95 -25.24
N ALA A 46 -5.24 1.69 -26.56
CA ALA A 46 -4.25 2.25 -27.49
C ALA A 46 -4.27 3.79 -27.59
N ASP A 47 -5.39 4.44 -27.22
CA ASP A 47 -5.54 5.89 -27.21
C ASP A 47 -5.05 6.52 -25.88
N GLY A 48 -4.54 5.71 -24.95
CA GLY A 48 -4.08 6.18 -23.64
C GLY A 48 -5.20 6.36 -22.61
N LYS A 49 -6.41 5.87 -22.89
CA LYS A 49 -7.57 5.96 -22.00
C LYS A 49 -7.59 4.82 -20.99
N VAL A 50 -7.81 5.13 -19.71
CA VAL A 50 -8.04 4.13 -18.67
C VAL A 50 -9.38 3.43 -18.90
N LEU A 51 -9.33 2.11 -19.02
CA LEU A 51 -10.51 1.25 -19.08
C LEU A 51 -10.86 0.70 -17.70
N SER A 52 -9.85 0.41 -16.88
CA SER A 52 -10.03 -0.07 -15.51
C SER A 52 -8.84 0.36 -14.65
N ASP A 53 -9.13 0.73 -13.42
CA ASP A 53 -8.16 1.01 -12.34
C ASP A 53 -8.49 0.06 -11.18
N GLN A 54 -7.48 -0.60 -10.63
CA GLN A 54 -7.59 -1.38 -9.41
C GLN A 54 -6.43 -1.02 -8.47
N PRO A 55 -6.67 -0.27 -7.39
CA PRO A 55 -5.69 -0.08 -6.34
C PRO A 55 -5.57 -1.34 -5.48
N GLY A 56 -4.37 -1.58 -4.93
CA GLY A 56 -4.13 -2.69 -4.02
C GLY A 56 -3.84 -4.02 -4.71
N ALA A 57 -3.61 -5.04 -3.90
CA ALA A 57 -3.35 -6.39 -4.38
C ALA A 57 -4.62 -7.03 -4.96
N MET A 58 -4.43 -8.12 -5.70
CA MET A 58 -5.52 -8.95 -6.20
C MET A 58 -5.18 -10.42 -6.00
N SER A 59 -6.17 -11.20 -5.60
CA SER A 59 -6.16 -12.66 -5.79
C SER A 59 -6.15 -13.00 -7.28
N GLU A 60 -5.81 -14.25 -7.60
CA GLU A 60 -5.81 -14.72 -8.99
C GLU A 60 -7.20 -14.61 -9.65
N THR A 61 -8.26 -14.85 -8.89
CA THR A 61 -9.64 -14.69 -9.37
C THR A 61 -9.99 -13.24 -9.67
N GLU A 62 -9.58 -12.31 -8.80
CA GLU A 62 -9.78 -10.87 -9.01
C GLU A 62 -8.98 -10.38 -10.22
N LEU A 63 -7.72 -10.81 -10.37
CA LEU A 63 -6.90 -10.48 -11.55
C LEU A 63 -7.57 -10.94 -12.84
N ARG A 64 -8.15 -12.15 -12.88
CA ARG A 64 -8.86 -12.62 -14.07
C ARG A 64 -10.10 -11.77 -14.36
N ALA A 65 -10.90 -11.45 -13.33
CA ALA A 65 -12.09 -10.62 -13.51
C ALA A 65 -11.72 -9.20 -14.01
N PHE A 66 -10.63 -8.63 -13.49
CA PHE A 66 -10.09 -7.35 -13.92
C PHE A 66 -9.68 -7.36 -15.41
N LEU A 67 -8.97 -8.40 -15.85
CA LEU A 67 -8.56 -8.55 -17.25
C LEU A 67 -9.76 -8.79 -18.18
N ASP A 68 -10.70 -9.65 -17.79
CA ASP A 68 -11.93 -9.89 -18.56
C ASP A 68 -12.74 -8.60 -18.76
N ARG A 69 -12.85 -7.79 -17.70
CA ARG A 69 -13.46 -6.46 -17.77
C ARG A 69 -12.71 -5.58 -18.76
N GLY A 70 -11.38 -5.50 -18.68
CA GLY A 70 -10.57 -4.76 -19.63
C GLY A 70 -10.82 -5.14 -21.10
N VAL A 71 -10.85 -6.45 -21.39
CA VAL A 71 -11.18 -6.96 -22.73
C VAL A 71 -12.58 -6.58 -23.17
N SER A 72 -13.56 -6.70 -22.27
CA SER A 72 -14.96 -6.35 -22.55
C SER A 72 -15.11 -4.87 -22.91
N LEU A 73 -14.56 -3.98 -22.07
CA LEU A 73 -14.64 -2.53 -22.25
C LEU A 73 -13.91 -2.06 -23.51
N ALA A 74 -12.85 -2.75 -23.94
CA ALA A 74 -12.15 -2.45 -25.18
C ALA A 74 -12.94 -2.81 -26.44
N ARG A 75 -13.91 -3.74 -26.36
CA ARG A 75 -14.54 -4.35 -27.54
C ARG A 75 -15.79 -3.64 -28.03
N ASN A 76 -16.79 -3.31 -27.20
CA ASN A 76 -18.04 -2.66 -27.64
C ASN A 76 -19.05 -2.38 -26.48
N PRO A 77 -20.28 -1.87 -26.73
CA PRO A 77 -20.88 -0.83 -25.90
C PRO A 77 -21.26 -1.29 -24.50
N GLN A 78 -20.99 -0.36 -23.59
CA GLN A 78 -21.15 -0.47 -22.16
C GLN A 78 -22.61 -0.28 -21.75
N SER A 79 -23.05 -1.05 -20.75
CA SER A 79 -24.25 -0.65 -20.02
C SER A 79 -24.01 0.73 -19.39
N SER A 80 -25.07 1.47 -19.05
CA SER A 80 -24.91 2.75 -18.37
C SER A 80 -24.12 2.63 -17.06
N ALA A 81 -24.19 1.48 -16.37
CA ALA A 81 -23.41 1.20 -15.18
C ALA A 81 -21.93 0.99 -15.49
N ASP A 82 -21.59 0.25 -16.56
CA ASP A 82 -20.20 0.05 -16.98
C ASP A 82 -19.54 1.35 -17.45
N ALA A 83 -20.29 2.20 -18.14
CA ALA A 83 -19.83 3.53 -18.55
C ALA A 83 -19.60 4.47 -17.36
N ALA A 84 -20.50 4.43 -16.38
CA ALA A 84 -20.32 5.17 -15.13
C ALA A 84 -19.10 4.65 -14.33
N LEU A 85 -18.88 3.34 -14.29
CA LEU A 85 -17.73 2.75 -13.61
C LEU A 85 -16.42 3.10 -14.29
N GLN A 86 -16.36 3.01 -15.62
CA GLN A 86 -15.16 3.41 -16.37
C GLN A 86 -14.81 4.88 -16.08
N ARG A 87 -15.82 5.76 -16.10
CA ARG A 87 -15.60 7.17 -15.75
C ARG A 87 -15.10 7.32 -14.31
N ALA A 88 -15.61 6.54 -13.37
CA ALA A 88 -15.15 6.57 -11.99
C ALA A 88 -13.68 6.15 -11.86
N ASP A 89 -13.27 5.08 -12.55
CA ASP A 89 -11.88 4.61 -12.58
C ASP A 89 -10.94 5.63 -13.24
N GLU A 90 -11.36 6.27 -14.33
CA GLU A 90 -10.61 7.37 -14.95
C GLU A 90 -10.37 8.52 -13.95
N LEU A 91 -11.41 8.91 -13.20
CA LEU A 91 -11.29 9.96 -12.18
C LEU A 91 -10.39 9.50 -11.01
N LEU A 92 -10.50 8.25 -10.57
CA LEU A 92 -9.64 7.70 -9.51
C LEU A 92 -8.16 7.68 -9.92
N SER A 93 -7.86 7.33 -11.18
CA SER A 93 -6.49 7.26 -11.72
C SER A 93 -5.73 8.60 -11.74
N THR A 94 -6.49 9.69 -11.58
CA THR A 94 -5.98 11.07 -11.49
C THR A 94 -6.25 11.69 -10.12
N LYS A 95 -6.69 10.88 -9.14
CA LYS A 95 -7.06 11.28 -7.78
C LYS A 95 -8.09 12.41 -7.72
N SER A 96 -9.03 12.45 -8.67
CA SER A 96 -10.07 13.46 -8.68
C SER A 96 -11.10 13.22 -7.56
N PRO A 97 -11.56 14.27 -6.83
CA PRO A 97 -12.60 14.15 -5.80
C PRO A 97 -13.96 13.73 -6.36
N GLU A 98 -14.21 13.97 -7.65
CA GLU A 98 -15.42 13.55 -8.35
C GLU A 98 -15.55 12.02 -8.50
N ALA A 99 -14.46 11.26 -8.28
CA ALA A 99 -14.49 9.80 -8.32
C ALA A 99 -15.53 9.19 -7.36
N VAL A 100 -15.70 9.77 -6.16
CA VAL A 100 -16.69 9.30 -5.17
C VAL A 100 -18.11 9.34 -5.74
N ALA A 101 -18.50 10.46 -6.34
CA ALA A 101 -19.83 10.62 -6.93
C ALA A 101 -20.02 9.72 -8.15
N ALA A 102 -18.97 9.50 -8.95
CA ALA A 102 -19.01 8.62 -10.10
C ALA A 102 -19.21 7.14 -9.71
N TYR A 103 -18.52 6.64 -8.67
CA TYR A 103 -18.74 5.28 -8.17
C TYR A 103 -20.14 5.10 -7.58
N GLN A 104 -20.64 6.09 -6.85
CA GLN A 104 -22.03 6.07 -6.33
C GLN A 104 -23.05 5.97 -7.47
N GLU A 105 -22.84 6.74 -8.55
CA GLU A 105 -23.69 6.69 -9.74
C GLU A 105 -23.63 5.32 -10.44
N ALA A 106 -22.44 4.74 -10.59
CA ALA A 106 -22.28 3.40 -11.17
C ALA A 106 -23.06 2.35 -10.37
N LEU A 107 -22.93 2.35 -9.04
CA LEU A 107 -23.66 1.43 -8.15
C LEU A 107 -25.17 1.64 -8.16
N ARG A 108 -25.64 2.87 -8.40
CA ARG A 108 -27.06 3.23 -8.53
C ARG A 108 -27.65 2.74 -9.85
N LEU A 109 -26.90 2.84 -10.95
CA LEU A 109 -27.31 2.39 -12.28
C LEU A 109 -27.23 0.87 -12.44
N ALA A 110 -26.37 0.22 -11.66
CA ALA A 110 -26.11 -1.20 -11.75
C ALA A 110 -27.32 -2.05 -11.30
N PRO A 111 -27.67 -3.12 -12.03
CA PRO A 111 -28.62 -4.12 -11.53
C PRO A 111 -28.04 -4.86 -10.29
N PRO A 112 -28.88 -5.51 -9.47
CA PRO A 112 -28.42 -6.19 -8.24
C PRO A 112 -27.32 -7.23 -8.48
N ASP A 113 -27.40 -7.96 -9.59
CA ASP A 113 -26.47 -9.04 -10.00
C ASP A 113 -25.32 -8.56 -10.90
N TRP A 114 -25.11 -7.24 -10.99
CA TRP A 114 -24.04 -6.66 -11.81
C TRP A 114 -22.65 -7.16 -11.36
N PRO A 115 -21.92 -7.92 -12.19
CA PRO A 115 -20.70 -8.60 -11.76
C PRO A 115 -19.60 -7.67 -11.20
N PRO A 116 -19.37 -6.45 -11.72
CA PRO A 116 -18.41 -5.49 -11.16
C PRO A 116 -18.80 -4.87 -9.81
N ARG A 117 -20.00 -5.14 -9.26
CA ARG A 117 -20.50 -4.48 -8.05
C ARG A 117 -19.53 -4.57 -6.85
N PRO A 118 -18.94 -5.73 -6.49
CA PRO A 118 -17.99 -5.82 -5.39
C PRO A 118 -16.76 -4.90 -5.56
N VAL A 119 -16.20 -4.87 -6.77
CA VAL A 119 -15.04 -4.03 -7.11
C VAL A 119 -15.40 -2.54 -7.09
N ALA A 120 -16.60 -2.19 -7.58
CA ALA A 120 -17.08 -0.81 -7.51
C ALA A 120 -17.35 -0.35 -6.06
N GLN A 121 -17.83 -1.24 -5.19
CA GLN A 121 -17.97 -0.97 -3.75
C GLN A 121 -16.61 -0.75 -3.08
N TYR A 122 -15.63 -1.61 -3.37
CA TYR A 122 -14.26 -1.43 -2.88
C TYR A 122 -13.64 -0.11 -3.35
N SER A 123 -13.73 0.19 -4.64
CA SER A 123 -13.17 1.41 -5.22
C SER A 123 -13.86 2.67 -4.69
N LEU A 124 -15.16 2.62 -4.37
CA LEU A 124 -15.85 3.69 -3.66
C LEU A 124 -15.25 3.94 -2.27
N VAL A 125 -15.02 2.88 -1.48
CA VAL A 125 -14.40 3.01 -0.14
C VAL A 125 -12.99 3.58 -0.26
N THR A 126 -12.20 3.11 -1.24
CA THR A 126 -10.86 3.65 -1.51
C THR A 126 -10.89 5.11 -1.93
N ALA A 127 -11.84 5.53 -2.78
CA ALA A 127 -12.01 6.93 -3.16
C ALA A 127 -12.40 7.80 -1.95
N LEU A 128 -13.29 7.32 -1.07
CA LEU A 128 -13.66 8.01 0.17
C LEU A 128 -12.45 8.15 1.12
N GLN A 129 -11.63 7.10 1.23
CA GLN A 129 -10.40 7.11 2.02
C GLN A 129 -9.39 8.13 1.48
N LEU A 130 -9.13 8.10 0.17
CA LEU A 130 -8.18 8.98 -0.51
C LEU A 130 -8.52 10.46 -0.30
N HIS A 131 -9.81 10.78 -0.25
CA HIS A 131 -10.32 12.14 -0.06
C HIS A 131 -10.68 12.48 1.39
N GLU A 132 -10.13 11.72 2.35
CA GLU A 132 -10.24 11.96 3.79
C GLU A 132 -11.69 12.03 4.33
N GLN A 133 -12.64 11.40 3.61
CA GLN A 133 -14.04 11.29 4.03
C GLN A 133 -14.22 10.14 5.02
N HIS A 134 -13.45 10.15 6.11
CA HIS A 134 -13.25 9.01 7.02
C HIS A 134 -14.54 8.43 7.60
N GLN A 135 -15.49 9.28 8.00
CA GLN A 135 -16.77 8.80 8.53
C GLN A 135 -17.55 8.03 7.45
N GLN A 136 -17.76 8.65 6.29
CA GLN A 136 -18.52 8.04 5.20
C GLN A 136 -17.81 6.79 4.66
N CYS A 137 -16.48 6.79 4.62
CA CYS A 137 -15.66 5.63 4.28
C CYS A 137 -15.94 4.45 5.22
N ALA A 138 -15.80 4.65 6.54
CA ALA A 138 -15.98 3.59 7.52
C ALA A 138 -17.42 3.07 7.55
N GLU A 139 -18.42 3.96 7.49
CA GLU A 139 -19.83 3.59 7.47
C GLU A 139 -20.22 2.85 6.18
N THR A 140 -19.66 3.26 5.03
CA THR A 140 -19.86 2.58 3.75
C THR A 140 -19.22 1.19 3.77
N ALA A 141 -17.96 1.08 4.19
CA ALA A 141 -17.29 -0.21 4.32
C ALA A 141 -18.08 -1.18 5.23
N ALA A 142 -18.53 -0.71 6.40
CA ALA A 142 -19.30 -1.52 7.34
C ALA A 142 -20.62 -2.03 6.72
N ARG A 143 -21.32 -1.16 5.97
CA ARG A 143 -22.60 -1.50 5.33
C ARG A 143 -22.39 -2.49 4.19
N GLU A 144 -21.51 -2.18 3.25
CA GLU A 144 -21.31 -3.02 2.06
C GLU A 144 -20.74 -4.39 2.45
N ALA A 145 -19.69 -4.43 3.29
CA ALA A 145 -19.05 -5.68 3.69
C ALA A 145 -20.01 -6.64 4.43
N SER A 146 -20.99 -6.12 5.16
CA SER A 146 -21.97 -6.96 5.89
C SER A 146 -22.90 -7.78 4.99
N LEU A 147 -22.95 -7.47 3.70
CA LEU A 147 -23.82 -8.10 2.71
C LEU A 147 -23.03 -8.94 1.69
N MET A 148 -21.71 -8.97 1.80
CA MET A 148 -20.83 -9.59 0.81
C MET A 148 -20.52 -11.05 1.14
N THR A 149 -20.15 -11.80 0.11
CA THR A 149 -19.44 -13.06 0.29
C THR A 149 -18.09 -12.79 0.98
N HIS A 150 -17.69 -13.63 1.92
CA HIS A 150 -16.43 -13.47 2.68
C HIS A 150 -15.19 -13.91 1.89
N ASP A 151 -15.01 -13.33 0.71
CA ASP A 151 -13.84 -13.50 -0.16
C ASP A 151 -12.78 -12.38 0.08
N ASN A 152 -11.79 -12.29 -0.80
CA ASN A 152 -10.72 -11.29 -0.68
C ASN A 152 -11.22 -9.85 -0.89
N THR A 153 -12.24 -9.62 -1.72
CA THR A 153 -12.81 -8.28 -1.91
C THR A 153 -13.51 -7.81 -0.63
N PHE A 154 -14.19 -8.72 0.08
CA PHE A 154 -14.69 -8.45 1.44
C PHE A 154 -13.57 -8.01 2.39
N ALA A 155 -12.46 -8.75 2.43
CA ALA A 155 -11.32 -8.38 3.27
C ALA A 155 -10.73 -7.01 2.92
N SER A 156 -10.64 -6.70 1.62
CA SER A 156 -10.15 -5.42 1.11
C SER A 156 -11.01 -4.23 1.56
N ILE A 157 -12.34 -4.36 1.46
CA ILE A 157 -13.29 -3.33 1.92
C ILE A 157 -13.18 -3.13 3.42
N VAL A 158 -13.10 -4.23 4.18
CA VAL A 158 -13.00 -4.16 5.64
C VAL A 158 -11.68 -3.51 6.06
N ALA A 159 -10.56 -3.86 5.41
CA ALA A 159 -9.26 -3.25 5.67
C ALA A 159 -9.27 -1.74 5.40
N ALA A 160 -9.81 -1.31 4.25
CA ALA A 160 -9.96 0.12 3.93
C ALA A 160 -10.86 0.86 4.93
N GLY A 161 -12.00 0.26 5.31
CA GLY A 161 -12.89 0.80 6.34
C GLY A 161 -12.21 0.93 7.71
N MET A 162 -11.44 -0.08 8.12
CA MET A 162 -10.64 -0.06 9.34
C MET A 162 -9.56 1.03 9.29
N TRP A 163 -8.94 1.25 8.14
CA TRP A 163 -7.97 2.34 7.98
C TRP A 163 -8.64 3.73 8.14
N CYS A 164 -9.86 3.89 7.63
CA CYS A 164 -10.64 5.11 7.86
C CYS A 164 -11.01 5.33 9.33
N LEU A 165 -11.22 4.27 10.13
CA LEU A 165 -11.33 4.39 11.58
C LEU A 165 -10.04 4.89 12.23
N VAL A 166 -8.89 4.37 11.78
CA VAL A 166 -7.57 4.76 12.32
C VAL A 166 -7.27 6.23 12.04
N GLN A 167 -7.53 6.69 10.81
CA GLN A 167 -7.24 8.06 10.36
C GLN A 167 -8.25 9.11 10.84
N GLY A 168 -9.50 8.71 11.08
CA GLY A 168 -10.54 9.61 11.57
C GLY A 168 -10.22 10.18 12.96
N ASP A 169 -10.83 11.32 13.29
CA ASP A 169 -10.70 11.94 14.62
C ASP A 169 -11.08 10.95 15.74
N THR A 170 -10.15 10.75 16.70
CA THR A 170 -10.30 9.83 17.83
C THR A 170 -11.43 10.25 18.77
N ALA A 171 -11.79 11.53 18.80
CA ALA A 171 -12.86 12.06 19.64
C ALA A 171 -14.25 12.02 18.95
N ALA A 172 -14.32 11.64 17.67
CA ALA A 172 -15.56 11.72 16.91
C ALA A 172 -16.57 10.64 17.30
N ALA A 173 -17.82 11.04 17.55
CA ALA A 173 -18.88 10.14 18.02
C ALA A 173 -19.20 8.99 17.03
N TRP A 174 -19.05 9.22 15.72
CA TRP A 174 -19.30 8.20 14.69
C TRP A 174 -18.33 7.02 14.80
N ARG A 175 -17.12 7.25 15.31
CA ARG A 175 -16.03 6.27 15.32
C ARG A 175 -16.37 5.05 16.17
N SER A 176 -17.03 5.24 17.31
CA SER A 176 -17.47 4.12 18.16
C SER A 176 -18.46 3.22 17.43
N ALA A 177 -19.54 3.79 16.90
CA ALA A 177 -20.59 3.04 16.21
C ALA A 177 -20.08 2.32 14.95
N ALA A 178 -19.17 2.96 14.20
CA ALA A 178 -18.52 2.33 13.06
C ALA A 178 -17.58 1.20 13.49
N SER A 179 -16.82 1.37 14.59
CA SER A 179 -15.92 0.33 15.11
C SER A 179 -16.65 -0.91 15.64
N ASP A 180 -17.82 -0.74 16.26
CA ASP A 180 -18.66 -1.85 16.74
C ASP A 180 -19.08 -2.78 15.60
N ARG A 181 -19.14 -2.27 14.37
CA ARG A 181 -19.46 -3.03 13.16
C ARG A 181 -18.22 -3.55 12.44
N LEU A 182 -17.20 -2.72 12.26
CA LEU A 182 -16.02 -3.08 11.46
C LEU A 182 -15.06 -4.03 12.18
N VAL A 183 -14.85 -3.89 13.49
CA VAL A 183 -13.90 -4.74 14.22
C VAL A 183 -14.29 -6.23 14.16
N PRO A 184 -15.58 -6.62 14.35
CA PRO A 184 -16.01 -8.00 14.12
C PRO A 184 -15.75 -8.49 12.70
N LEU A 185 -16.04 -7.67 11.68
CA LEU A 185 -15.80 -8.03 10.27
C LEU A 185 -14.31 -8.21 9.99
N ALA A 186 -13.44 -7.37 10.58
CA ALA A 186 -11.99 -7.48 10.43
C ALA A 186 -11.45 -8.80 11.02
N LYS A 187 -11.99 -9.22 12.17
CA LYS A 187 -11.67 -10.52 12.77
C LYS A 187 -12.14 -11.70 11.91
N GLN A 188 -13.31 -11.57 11.28
CA GLN A 188 -13.82 -12.56 10.33
C GLN A 188 -12.92 -12.66 9.10
N ALA A 189 -12.57 -11.52 8.50
CA ALA A 189 -11.64 -11.47 7.36
C ALA A 189 -10.28 -12.09 7.72
N LEU A 190 -9.69 -11.76 8.88
CA LEU A 190 -8.45 -12.39 9.34
C LEU A 190 -8.54 -13.90 9.60
N SER A 191 -9.74 -14.43 9.81
CA SER A 191 -9.96 -15.86 10.03
C SER A 191 -10.30 -16.61 8.74
N SER A 192 -10.56 -15.90 7.64
CA SER A 192 -10.88 -16.49 6.34
C SER A 192 -9.61 -16.98 5.65
N PRO A 193 -9.62 -18.21 5.09
CA PRO A 193 -8.52 -18.68 4.23
C PRO A 193 -8.49 -17.97 2.87
N GLU A 194 -9.58 -17.30 2.46
CA GLU A 194 -9.67 -16.56 1.19
C GLU A 194 -8.96 -15.20 1.25
N THR A 195 -8.68 -14.68 2.44
CA THR A 195 -7.99 -13.41 2.62
C THR A 195 -6.51 -13.57 2.28
N VAL A 196 -6.08 -12.92 1.20
CA VAL A 196 -4.69 -13.04 0.76
C VAL A 196 -3.77 -12.22 1.66
N ARG A 197 -2.46 -12.50 1.57
CA ARG A 197 -1.45 -12.02 2.54
C ARG A 197 -1.46 -10.50 2.72
N ASP A 198 -1.61 -9.73 1.65
CA ASP A 198 -1.52 -8.28 1.72
C ASP A 198 -2.71 -7.70 2.51
N GLU A 199 -3.92 -8.19 2.29
CA GLU A 199 -5.11 -7.86 3.09
C GLU A 199 -4.97 -8.34 4.53
N ARG A 200 -4.37 -9.52 4.78
CA ARG A 200 -4.08 -9.96 6.15
C ARG A 200 -3.14 -8.99 6.87
N ASN A 201 -2.07 -8.58 6.21
CA ASN A 201 -1.09 -7.62 6.73
C ASN A 201 -1.78 -6.28 7.06
N GLU A 202 -2.60 -5.78 6.14
CA GLU A 202 -3.37 -4.55 6.32
C GLU A 202 -4.40 -4.64 7.46
N LEU A 203 -5.06 -5.78 7.62
CA LEU A 203 -5.98 -6.02 8.74
C LEU A 203 -5.24 -6.06 10.08
N TYR A 204 -4.09 -6.74 10.17
CA TYR A 204 -3.26 -6.70 11.38
C TYR A 204 -2.81 -5.29 11.71
N ARG A 205 -2.24 -4.58 10.73
CA ARG A 205 -1.77 -3.21 10.85
C ARG A 205 -2.87 -2.26 11.34
N THR A 206 -4.03 -2.27 10.69
CA THR A 206 -5.17 -1.42 11.05
C THR A 206 -5.72 -1.75 12.44
N LEU A 207 -5.87 -3.03 12.80
CA LEU A 207 -6.33 -3.45 14.12
C LEU A 207 -5.35 -3.05 15.22
N MET A 208 -4.05 -3.18 14.99
CA MET A 208 -3.02 -2.76 15.95
C MET A 208 -3.05 -1.24 16.17
N TYR A 209 -3.03 -0.44 15.10
CA TYR A 209 -3.17 1.02 15.23
C TYR A 209 -4.47 1.41 15.94
N PHE A 210 -5.57 0.74 15.64
CA PHE A 210 -6.85 1.00 16.29
C PHE A 210 -6.79 0.65 17.79
N ALA A 211 -6.18 -0.48 18.17
CA ALA A 211 -5.96 -0.84 19.57
C ALA A 211 -5.10 0.20 20.30
N ILE A 212 -3.98 0.63 19.70
CA ILE A 212 -3.12 1.70 20.26
C ILE A 212 -3.92 3.00 20.44
N SER A 213 -4.73 3.39 19.46
CA SER A 213 -5.56 4.60 19.57
C SER A 213 -6.61 4.56 20.70
N ARG A 214 -6.93 3.35 21.18
CA ARG A 214 -7.83 3.10 22.32
C ARG A 214 -7.10 2.83 23.63
N ASN A 215 -5.77 2.96 23.65
CA ASN A 215 -4.90 2.58 24.77
C ASN A 215 -5.03 1.09 25.16
N GLU A 216 -5.30 0.23 24.19
CA GLU A 216 -5.42 -1.22 24.37
C GLU A 216 -4.09 -1.92 24.01
N GLU A 217 -2.98 -1.50 24.64
CA GLU A 217 -1.62 -2.00 24.35
C GLU A 217 -1.50 -3.54 24.44
N PRO A 218 -2.11 -4.25 25.41
CA PRO A 218 -2.05 -5.72 25.44
C PRO A 218 -2.69 -6.38 24.22
N LEU A 219 -3.74 -5.77 23.65
CA LEU A 219 -4.37 -6.26 22.42
C LEU A 219 -3.44 -6.02 21.23
N ALA A 220 -2.82 -4.85 21.13
CA ALA A 220 -1.86 -4.55 20.08
C ALA A 220 -0.66 -5.51 20.10
N ALA A 221 -0.11 -5.80 21.29
CA ALA A 221 0.97 -6.77 21.46
C ALA A 221 0.55 -8.20 21.07
N SER A 222 -0.66 -8.63 21.46
CA SER A 222 -1.17 -9.95 21.06
C SER A 222 -1.38 -10.07 19.55
N LEU A 223 -1.78 -8.99 18.87
CA LEU A 223 -1.91 -8.95 17.42
C LEU A 223 -0.54 -8.98 16.73
N GLU A 224 0.44 -8.24 17.26
CA GLU A 224 1.84 -8.27 16.79
C GLU A 224 2.41 -9.68 16.85
N ASP A 225 2.29 -10.35 18.00
CA ASP A 225 2.81 -11.70 18.19
C ASP A 225 2.19 -12.70 17.21
N LYS A 226 0.87 -12.58 16.98
CA LYS A 226 0.18 -13.43 16.02
C LYS A 226 0.64 -13.15 14.59
N TRP A 227 0.78 -11.88 14.21
CA TRP A 227 1.23 -11.50 12.88
C TRP A 227 2.66 -11.95 12.60
N LEU A 228 3.59 -11.71 13.53
CA LEU A 228 4.98 -12.15 13.41
C LEU A 228 5.09 -13.68 13.34
N ALA A 229 4.30 -14.41 14.13
CA ALA A 229 4.27 -15.87 14.05
C ALA A 229 3.78 -16.37 12.68
N GLU A 230 2.79 -15.71 12.07
CA GLU A 230 2.36 -16.02 10.69
C GLU A 230 3.47 -15.72 9.67
N LEU A 231 4.17 -14.59 9.81
CA LEU A 231 5.26 -14.22 8.90
C LEU A 231 6.47 -15.15 9.01
N ASP A 232 6.80 -15.62 10.21
CA ASP A 232 7.92 -16.54 10.46
C ASP A 232 7.65 -17.96 9.97
N ALA A 233 6.38 -18.33 9.79
CA ALA A 233 6.00 -19.60 9.15
C ALA A 233 6.21 -19.59 7.63
N ILE A 234 6.37 -18.42 7.01
CA ILE A 234 6.56 -18.28 5.56
C ILE A 234 8.01 -18.63 5.19
N LYS A 235 8.15 -19.44 4.13
CA LYS A 235 9.45 -19.74 3.50
C LYS A 235 9.48 -19.07 2.13
N PRO A 236 10.08 -17.88 1.99
CA PRO A 236 10.08 -17.16 0.73
C PRO A 236 10.75 -17.97 -0.39
N VAL A 237 10.08 -18.08 -1.53
CA VAL A 237 10.58 -18.84 -2.69
C VAL A 237 11.52 -18.03 -3.58
N ASP A 238 11.43 -16.69 -3.52
CA ASP A 238 12.26 -15.75 -4.27
C ASP A 238 12.50 -14.43 -3.51
N ASP A 239 13.19 -13.50 -4.15
CA ASP A 239 13.57 -12.20 -3.59
C ASP A 239 12.37 -11.23 -3.45
N GLU A 240 11.35 -11.36 -4.31
CA GLU A 240 10.13 -10.54 -4.24
C GLU A 240 9.31 -10.93 -3.02
N GLU A 241 9.07 -12.22 -2.84
CA GLU A 241 8.36 -12.74 -1.67
C GLU A 241 9.13 -12.42 -0.39
N ARG A 242 10.47 -12.57 -0.41
CA ARG A 242 11.31 -12.24 0.73
C ARG A 242 11.18 -10.76 1.11
N SER A 243 11.21 -9.88 0.11
CA SER A 243 11.02 -8.44 0.31
C SER A 243 9.64 -8.14 0.90
N ALA A 244 8.57 -8.78 0.41
CA ALA A 244 7.21 -8.58 0.93
C ALA A 244 7.07 -9.00 2.40
N VAL A 245 7.63 -10.15 2.79
CA VAL A 245 7.62 -10.60 4.19
C VAL A 245 8.42 -9.64 5.09
N ASP A 246 9.57 -9.16 4.62
CA ASP A 246 10.40 -8.23 5.39
C ASP A 246 9.76 -6.86 5.57
N ILE A 247 8.97 -6.39 4.59
CA ILE A 247 8.14 -5.18 4.73
C ILE A 247 7.15 -5.37 5.87
N ALA A 248 6.39 -6.47 5.86
CA ALA A 248 5.39 -6.76 6.89
C ALA A 248 6.02 -6.89 8.30
N ARG A 249 7.21 -7.51 8.42
CA ARG A 249 7.96 -7.57 9.69
C ARG A 249 8.29 -6.19 10.22
N VAL A 250 8.81 -5.31 9.36
CA VAL A 250 9.16 -3.94 9.74
C VAL A 250 7.91 -3.16 10.17
N GLU A 251 6.81 -3.29 9.44
CA GLU A 251 5.55 -2.61 9.76
C GLU A 251 4.96 -3.07 11.09
N ALA A 252 4.95 -4.37 11.37
CA ALA A 252 4.48 -4.93 12.64
C ALA A 252 5.21 -4.29 13.83
N ILE A 253 6.55 -4.22 13.75
CA ILE A 253 7.38 -3.69 14.82
C ILE A 253 7.28 -2.17 14.98
N GLN A 254 7.11 -1.43 13.87
CA GLN A 254 7.01 0.04 13.93
C GLN A 254 5.79 0.55 14.71
N ILE A 255 4.78 -0.29 14.93
CA ILE A 255 3.55 0.10 15.63
C ILE A 255 3.72 0.03 17.15
N ASN A 256 4.24 -1.08 17.68
CA ASN A 256 4.29 -1.33 19.13
C ASN A 256 5.41 -2.29 19.58
N GLY A 257 6.35 -2.63 18.70
CA GLY A 257 7.22 -3.78 18.89
C GLY A 257 8.67 -3.48 19.27
N ASP A 258 9.40 -4.54 19.57
CA ASP A 258 10.85 -4.52 19.78
C ASP A 258 11.60 -4.78 18.46
N PRO A 259 12.36 -3.81 17.91
CA PRO A 259 13.13 -3.95 16.66
C PRO A 259 14.12 -5.12 16.68
N GLU A 260 14.62 -5.54 17.84
CA GLU A 260 15.53 -6.68 17.94
C GLU A 260 14.92 -7.99 17.46
N ARG A 261 13.58 -8.15 17.58
CA ARG A 261 12.88 -9.39 17.23
C ARG A 261 13.02 -9.75 15.76
N VAL A 262 13.06 -8.75 14.88
CA VAL A 262 13.05 -8.96 13.42
C VAL A 262 14.42 -8.78 12.77
N LEU A 263 15.39 -8.15 13.45
CA LEU A 263 16.73 -7.91 12.92
C LEU A 263 17.46 -9.18 12.42
N PRO A 264 17.41 -10.34 13.11
CA PRO A 264 18.04 -11.58 12.61
C PRO A 264 17.50 -12.02 11.24
N SER A 265 16.17 -11.99 11.06
CA SER A 265 15.51 -12.35 9.81
C SER A 265 15.85 -11.35 8.70
N LEU A 266 15.80 -10.05 9.00
CA LEU A 266 16.13 -8.99 8.02
C LEU A 266 17.59 -9.06 7.56
N ARG A 267 18.55 -9.30 8.48
CA ARG A 267 19.97 -9.46 8.13
C ARG A 267 20.20 -10.71 7.26
N THR A 268 19.50 -11.80 7.55
CA THR A 268 19.54 -13.02 6.72
C THR A 268 19.04 -12.71 5.31
N SER A 269 17.94 -11.97 5.20
CA SER A 269 17.41 -11.54 3.90
C SER A 269 18.34 -10.59 3.16
N GLU A 270 18.99 -9.64 3.84
CA GLU A 270 19.95 -8.72 3.23
C GLU A 270 21.14 -9.45 2.60
N LEU A 271 21.62 -10.52 3.25
CA LEU A 271 22.67 -11.39 2.72
C LEU A 271 22.20 -12.21 1.53
N ALA A 272 20.96 -12.71 1.57
CA ALA A 272 20.36 -13.47 0.47
C ALA A 272 20.09 -12.62 -0.78
N MET A 273 19.86 -11.30 -0.61
CA MET A 273 19.55 -10.36 -1.68
C MET A 273 20.66 -9.31 -1.87
N PRO A 274 21.86 -9.69 -2.37
CA PRO A 274 23.04 -8.81 -2.37
C PRO A 274 22.89 -7.56 -3.25
N HIS A 275 21.97 -7.56 -4.20
CA HIS A 275 21.72 -6.44 -5.12
C HIS A 275 20.48 -5.61 -4.76
N ASN A 276 19.71 -6.02 -3.75
CA ASN A 276 18.45 -5.36 -3.41
C ASN A 276 18.68 -4.29 -2.33
N TYR A 277 18.62 -3.00 -2.71
CA TYR A 277 18.80 -1.92 -1.74
C TYR A 277 17.72 -1.89 -0.65
N ASN A 278 16.50 -2.38 -0.94
CA ASN A 278 15.40 -2.39 0.02
C ASN A 278 15.73 -3.28 1.23
N ALA A 279 16.43 -4.40 1.02
CA ALA A 279 16.85 -5.26 2.11
C ALA A 279 17.76 -4.51 3.10
N SER A 280 18.73 -3.75 2.59
CA SER A 280 19.60 -2.89 3.41
C SER A 280 18.83 -1.75 4.08
N LEU A 281 17.85 -1.15 3.39
CA LEU A 281 17.00 -0.10 3.96
C LEU A 281 16.18 -0.64 5.15
N ARG A 282 15.60 -1.83 5.05
CA ARG A 282 14.83 -2.46 6.15
C ARG A 282 15.70 -2.77 7.36
N VAL A 283 16.91 -3.31 7.14
CA VAL A 283 17.91 -3.47 8.21
C VAL A 283 18.22 -2.12 8.85
N ALA A 284 18.56 -1.09 8.05
CA ALA A 284 18.87 0.24 8.58
C ALA A 284 17.75 0.85 9.42
N GLN A 285 16.49 0.68 8.99
CA GLN A 285 15.32 1.16 9.73
C GLN A 285 15.20 0.50 11.12
N MET A 286 15.39 -0.82 11.20
CA MET A 286 15.28 -1.55 12.48
C MET A 286 16.50 -1.35 13.37
N GLU A 287 17.72 -1.29 12.83
CA GLU A 287 18.91 -0.95 13.62
C GLU A 287 18.77 0.45 14.23
N LYS A 288 18.24 1.40 13.46
CA LYS A 288 17.98 2.76 13.96
C LYS A 288 16.93 2.75 15.07
N ALA A 289 15.84 1.99 14.90
CA ALA A 289 14.81 1.85 15.92
C ALA A 289 15.36 1.19 17.20
N ALA A 290 16.25 0.21 17.07
CA ALA A 290 16.99 -0.44 18.16
C ALA A 290 18.09 0.45 18.78
N LYS A 291 18.27 1.67 18.27
CA LYS A 291 19.32 2.63 18.67
C LYS A 291 20.75 2.16 18.37
N HIS A 292 20.92 1.18 17.49
CA HIS A 292 22.20 0.76 16.92
C HIS A 292 22.61 1.70 15.78
N TYR A 293 22.85 2.97 16.08
CA TYR A 293 23.02 4.01 15.06
C TYR A 293 24.20 3.74 14.12
N ASP A 294 25.30 3.19 14.62
CA ASP A 294 26.45 2.80 13.77
C ASP A 294 26.07 1.70 12.76
N ALA A 295 25.37 0.66 13.21
CA ALA A 295 24.91 -0.40 12.33
C ALA A 295 23.90 0.12 11.30
N ALA A 296 23.01 1.03 11.70
CA ALA A 296 22.07 1.68 10.79
C ALA A 296 22.76 2.49 9.69
N ILE A 297 23.81 3.25 10.04
CA ILE A 297 24.61 4.03 9.08
C ILE A 297 25.31 3.10 8.08
N VAL A 298 25.96 2.04 8.56
CA VAL A 298 26.64 1.07 7.69
C VAL A 298 25.64 0.36 6.78
N ALA A 299 24.46 -0.02 7.28
CA ALA A 299 23.40 -0.59 6.45
C ALA A 299 22.91 0.39 5.38
N CYS A 300 22.76 1.69 5.71
CA CYS A 300 22.45 2.71 4.70
C CYS A 300 23.53 2.79 3.62
N ASP A 301 24.81 2.74 4.00
CA ASP A 301 25.93 2.80 3.05
C ASP A 301 25.98 1.58 2.13
N ARG A 302 25.66 0.38 2.64
CA ARG A 302 25.45 -0.81 1.80
C ARG A 302 24.28 -0.65 0.83
N GLY A 303 23.16 -0.09 1.29
CA GLY A 303 22.02 0.20 0.43
C GLY A 303 22.36 1.20 -0.68
N LEU A 304 23.08 2.27 -0.35
CA LEU A 304 23.48 3.31 -1.30
C LEU A 304 24.48 2.79 -2.36
N SER A 305 25.34 1.82 -2.01
CA SER A 305 26.26 1.21 -2.97
C SER A 305 25.60 0.25 -3.97
N ARG A 306 24.33 -0.15 -3.72
CA ARG A 306 23.52 -0.99 -4.62
C ARG A 306 22.79 -0.18 -5.71
N ASN A 307 23.20 1.08 -5.93
CA ASN A 307 22.67 1.99 -6.97
C ASN A 307 21.13 2.11 -6.97
N PRO A 308 20.50 2.48 -5.85
CA PRO A 308 19.06 2.71 -5.81
C PRO A 308 18.64 3.87 -6.72
N GLY A 309 17.39 3.83 -7.21
CA GLY A 309 16.75 4.98 -7.85
C GLY A 309 16.54 6.16 -6.91
N ALA A 310 15.97 7.25 -7.41
CA ALA A 310 15.87 8.51 -6.68
C ALA A 310 15.06 8.40 -5.36
N LEU A 311 13.95 7.65 -5.35
CA LEU A 311 13.12 7.46 -4.17
C LEU A 311 13.86 6.61 -3.12
N GLY A 312 14.38 5.45 -3.53
CA GLY A 312 15.15 4.57 -2.65
C GLY A 312 16.40 5.24 -2.06
N ARG A 313 17.14 5.97 -2.89
CA ARG A 313 18.33 6.75 -2.46
C ARG A 313 17.94 7.83 -1.47
N SER A 314 16.85 8.55 -1.71
CA SER A 314 16.33 9.56 -0.79
C SER A 314 15.95 8.96 0.57
N TRP A 315 15.31 7.77 0.60
CA TRP A 315 14.94 7.09 1.84
C TRP A 315 16.14 6.60 2.65
N LEU A 316 17.15 6.05 1.99
CA LEU A 316 18.41 5.65 2.62
C LEU A 316 19.13 6.85 3.24
N LEU A 317 19.23 7.98 2.52
CA LEU A 317 19.86 9.19 3.02
C LEU A 317 19.10 9.81 4.21
N GLN A 318 17.76 9.83 4.16
CA GLN A 318 16.92 10.28 5.28
C GLN A 318 17.10 9.38 6.52
N THR A 319 17.16 8.06 6.33
CA THR A 319 17.38 7.11 7.43
C THR A 319 18.78 7.28 8.03
N LYS A 320 19.80 7.44 7.18
CA LYS A 320 21.18 7.73 7.60
C LYS A 320 21.27 9.05 8.37
N ALA A 321 20.62 10.11 7.90
CA ALA A 321 20.63 11.40 8.57
C ALA A 321 20.02 11.36 9.97
N ASP A 322 18.88 10.67 10.15
CA ASP A 322 18.27 10.49 11.47
C ASP A 322 19.18 9.72 12.42
N ALA A 323 19.81 8.62 11.95
CA ALA A 323 20.79 7.88 12.74
C ALA A 323 22.02 8.74 13.14
N LEU A 324 22.58 9.51 12.20
CA LEU A 324 23.68 10.46 12.46
C LEU A 324 23.29 11.52 13.49
N LYS A 325 22.10 12.12 13.34
CA LYS A 325 21.59 13.14 14.26
C LYS A 325 21.44 12.58 15.67
N ARG A 326 20.85 11.39 15.81
CA ARG A 326 20.68 10.73 17.12
C ARG A 326 21.99 10.27 17.77
N LYS A 327 23.04 10.09 16.97
CA LYS A 327 24.42 9.86 17.43
C LYS A 327 25.17 11.17 17.80
N GLY A 328 24.57 12.33 17.58
CA GLY A 328 25.19 13.64 17.83
C GLY A 328 26.08 14.15 16.69
N GLN A 329 26.02 13.54 15.51
CA GLN A 329 26.79 13.91 14.32
C GLN A 329 25.98 14.87 13.43
N SER A 330 25.63 16.05 13.96
CA SER A 330 24.68 16.97 13.33
C SER A 330 25.17 17.52 11.98
N ALA A 331 26.47 17.75 11.81
CA ALA A 331 27.02 18.26 10.54
C ALA A 331 26.94 17.20 9.42
N GLU A 332 27.21 15.93 9.73
CA GLU A 332 27.03 14.81 8.81
C GLU A 332 25.55 14.59 8.49
N ALA A 333 24.67 14.68 9.50
CA ALA A 333 23.24 14.53 9.32
C ALA A 333 22.68 15.60 8.38
N HIS A 334 23.08 16.86 8.55
CA HIS A 334 22.67 17.96 7.69
C HIS A 334 23.10 17.72 6.24
N ARG A 335 24.37 17.36 6.01
CA ARG A 335 24.89 17.03 4.67
C ARG A 335 24.12 15.87 4.02
N ALA A 336 23.77 14.84 4.80
CA ALA A 336 22.97 13.72 4.28
C ALA A 336 21.56 14.16 3.87
N LEU A 337 20.93 15.09 4.61
CA LEU A 337 19.62 15.65 4.26
C LEU A 337 19.67 16.57 3.03
N GLU A 338 20.72 17.39 2.87
CA GLU A 338 20.93 18.19 1.66
C GLU A 338 21.04 17.29 0.43
N GLN A 339 21.85 16.23 0.51
CA GLN A 339 21.92 15.22 -0.55
C GLN A 339 20.58 14.52 -0.79
N ALA A 340 19.84 14.20 0.28
CA ALA A 340 18.52 13.60 0.16
C ALA A 340 17.54 14.52 -0.58
N LEU A 341 17.62 15.83 -0.34
CA LEU A 341 16.78 16.85 -0.96
C LEU A 341 17.07 16.96 -2.46
N ASP A 342 18.36 17.04 -2.84
CA ASP A 342 18.78 17.12 -4.24
C ASP A 342 18.30 15.89 -5.04
N VAL A 343 18.47 14.70 -4.46
CA VAL A 343 18.00 13.45 -5.07
C VAL A 343 16.48 13.39 -5.11
N ALA A 344 15.79 13.84 -4.06
CA ALA A 344 14.33 13.80 -4.01
C ALA A 344 13.68 14.60 -5.14
N GLN A 345 14.30 15.67 -5.63
CA GLN A 345 13.78 16.44 -6.78
C GLN A 345 13.69 15.63 -8.08
N GLN A 346 14.46 14.54 -8.17
CA GLN A 346 14.55 13.66 -9.34
C GLN A 346 13.54 12.51 -9.29
N ILE A 347 12.73 12.39 -8.21
CA ILE A 347 11.69 11.36 -8.11
C ILE A 347 10.65 11.57 -9.23
N PRO A 348 10.45 10.59 -10.13
CA PRO A 348 9.51 10.68 -11.24
C PRO A 348 8.08 11.09 -10.83
N SER A 349 7.47 10.36 -9.90
CA SER A 349 6.12 10.66 -9.42
C SER A 349 6.07 11.99 -8.66
N GLN A 350 5.20 12.91 -9.11
CA GLN A 350 5.03 14.23 -8.50
C GLN A 350 4.61 14.13 -7.03
N SER A 351 3.56 13.38 -6.72
CA SER A 351 3.08 13.24 -5.34
C SER A 351 4.13 12.62 -4.41
N GLN A 352 4.90 11.62 -4.87
CA GLN A 352 6.00 11.06 -4.09
C GLN A 352 7.15 12.07 -3.89
N ARG A 353 7.49 12.83 -4.94
CA ARG A 353 8.50 13.89 -4.91
C ARG A 353 8.15 14.97 -3.90
N GLU A 354 6.95 15.53 -3.98
CA GLU A 354 6.47 16.59 -3.10
C GLU A 354 6.44 16.14 -1.64
N ASN A 355 5.92 14.94 -1.37
CA ASN A 355 5.89 14.36 -0.04
C ASN A 355 7.31 14.17 0.55
N ASN A 356 8.25 13.63 -0.23
CA ASN A 356 9.63 13.46 0.22
C ASN A 356 10.32 14.82 0.46
N VAL A 357 10.20 15.76 -0.47
CA VAL A 357 10.78 17.10 -0.36
C VAL A 357 10.25 17.83 0.89
N LYS A 358 8.93 17.77 1.13
CA LYS A 358 8.30 18.36 2.32
C LYS A 358 8.90 17.76 3.60
N ARG A 359 8.99 16.44 3.69
CA ARG A 359 9.54 15.74 4.87
C ARG A 359 11.01 16.10 5.12
N ILE A 360 11.83 16.15 4.07
CA ILE A 360 13.26 16.49 4.19
C ILE A 360 13.45 17.94 4.62
N LYS A 361 12.69 18.88 4.05
CA LYS A 361 12.73 20.30 4.46
C LYS A 361 12.35 20.49 5.92
N LEU A 362 11.34 19.77 6.40
CA LEU A 362 10.98 19.77 7.83
C LEU A 362 12.13 19.25 8.70
N ALA A 363 12.80 18.18 8.29
CA ALA A 363 13.95 17.64 9.02
C ALA A 363 15.17 18.59 9.03
N LEU A 364 15.42 19.31 7.93
CA LEU A 364 16.48 20.32 7.81
C LEU A 364 16.23 21.55 8.69
N ALA A 365 14.96 21.93 8.87
CA ALA A 365 14.56 23.05 9.71
C ALA A 365 14.55 22.70 11.22
N ALA A 366 14.59 21.42 11.57
CA ALA A 366 14.59 20.98 12.95
C ALA A 366 15.97 21.21 13.60
N PRO A 367 16.04 21.84 14.78
CA PRO A 367 17.29 22.22 15.44
C PRO A 367 18.19 21.03 15.80
#